data_AF-A0A7S0SF40-F1
#
_entry.id   AF-A0A7S0SF40-F1
#
_cell.length_a   1.000
_cell.length_b   1.000
_cell.length_c   1.000
_cell.angle_alpha   90.00
_cell.angle_beta   90.00
_cell.angle_gamma   90.00
#
_symmetry.space_group_name_H-M   'P 1'
#
loop_
_entity.id
_entity.type
_entity.pdbx_description
1 polymer ?
#
loop_
_entity_poly.entity_id
_entity_poly.type
_entity_poly.pdbx_seq_one_letter_code
_entity_poly.pdbx_strand_id
1 'polypeptide(L)'
;RDMRAAMGVRRLATSALSTSTSTSASSVSSFSLRPNLTKSQPRQQSTYAATTSGRSTRVGTRDGSALRDRNGIAVSALENPALRTYYADWAEVQLPDKHRFPMEKYKATRLALQGDLSLAGKMEFLPSPKAALADVLAVHEAGYVARVMDCALSDSEARAIGFPMHPSSVVRSLASTGGTVAATHDVMGQGTAHKAAAQIAGGTHHAFAGWGEGFCVFNDIAVAAVNALAHFPDQLAASPTPILVIDLDVHQGNGTAKIFEGDDRVVTFSVHGAGNYPWKTKMVSDHDVDLPDDTGDEEYNAIIAEWLPFLFDRYDPRLVYFQAGVDALKEDSFGRLGMTRGGLLTRNHMVFNQCISRDVPLVITMGGGYSRPSDASINAHADVFRSAAYRFASPSPTMKRG
;
A
#
# COMPACT_ATOMS: atom_id res chain seq x y z
N ARG A 1 -9.94 63.75 -6.82
CA ARG A 1 -8.64 63.97 -7.49
C ARG A 1 -8.02 62.61 -7.73
N ASP A 2 -8.14 61.89 -8.85
CA ASP A 2 -8.89 61.88 -10.13
C ASP A 2 -8.58 60.46 -10.66
N MET A 3 -9.47 59.56 -11.10
CA MET A 3 -10.57 59.56 -12.06
C MET A 3 -10.18 59.82 -13.53
N ARG A 4 -10.55 58.86 -14.40
CA ARG A 4 -10.65 58.82 -15.88
C ARG A 4 -9.48 58.11 -16.60
N ALA A 5 -9.66 56.99 -17.32
CA ALA A 5 -10.61 56.55 -18.36
C ALA A 5 -10.09 56.79 -19.80
N ALA A 6 -10.07 55.74 -20.62
CA ALA A 6 -10.35 55.81 -22.06
C ALA A 6 -10.69 54.41 -22.63
N MET A 7 -11.95 54.26 -23.04
CA MET A 7 -12.47 53.25 -23.97
C MET A 7 -12.39 53.77 -25.42
N GLY A 8 -12.43 52.83 -26.39
CA GLY A 8 -12.88 53.04 -27.78
C GLY A 8 -12.39 51.86 -28.65
N VAL A 9 -13.15 50.85 -29.12
CA VAL A 9 -14.48 50.66 -29.76
C VAL A 9 -14.48 50.80 -31.30
N ARG A 10 -14.66 49.64 -31.97
CA ARG A 10 -15.30 49.32 -33.29
C ARG A 10 -14.59 49.79 -34.59
N ARG A 11 -14.61 49.08 -35.74
CA ARG A 11 -15.66 48.32 -36.51
C ARG A 11 -15.00 47.21 -37.37
N LEU A 12 -15.53 45.98 -37.54
CA LEU A 12 -16.62 45.45 -38.41
C LEU A 12 -16.43 45.57 -39.94
N ALA A 13 -16.32 44.41 -40.63
CA ALA A 13 -16.89 44.01 -41.95
C ALA A 13 -16.22 42.70 -42.46
N THR A 14 -16.85 41.53 -42.36
CA THR A 14 -17.61 40.79 -43.42
C THR A 14 -16.82 40.36 -44.68
N SER A 15 -16.67 39.05 -44.89
CA SER A 15 -17.30 38.33 -46.02
C SER A 15 -17.12 36.81 -45.89
N ALA A 16 -18.14 36.09 -46.32
CA ALA A 16 -18.22 34.63 -46.40
C ALA A 16 -17.61 34.13 -47.72
N LEU A 17 -17.18 32.87 -47.76
CA LEU A 17 -17.35 31.99 -48.91
C LEU A 17 -17.18 30.52 -48.51
N SER A 18 -18.21 29.76 -48.85
CA SER A 18 -18.32 28.31 -48.80
C SER A 18 -17.48 27.65 -49.90
N THR A 19 -16.88 26.49 -49.61
CA THR A 19 -16.86 25.36 -50.55
C THR A 19 -16.79 24.04 -49.79
N SER A 20 -17.74 23.18 -50.15
CA SER A 20 -17.85 21.77 -49.82
C SER A 20 -16.82 20.93 -50.57
N THR A 21 -16.24 19.93 -49.94
CA THR A 21 -15.98 18.62 -50.58
C THR A 21 -15.95 17.51 -49.53
N SER A 22 -16.70 16.46 -49.86
CA SER A 22 -16.87 15.18 -49.19
C SER A 22 -15.78 14.17 -49.56
N THR A 23 -15.39 13.30 -48.61
CA THR A 23 -15.06 11.86 -48.75
C THR A 23 -14.56 11.37 -47.37
N SER A 24 -15.33 10.65 -46.56
CA SER A 24 -15.72 9.21 -46.58
C SER A 24 -14.73 8.26 -45.88
N ALA A 25 -15.25 7.63 -44.81
CA ALA A 25 -14.90 6.34 -44.19
C ALA A 25 -13.54 6.27 -43.45
N SER A 26 -13.40 5.70 -42.25
CA SER A 26 -14.21 4.67 -41.55
C SER A 26 -13.76 4.67 -40.08
N SER A 27 -14.67 4.70 -39.09
CA SER A 27 -14.34 4.42 -37.69
C SER A 27 -15.14 3.23 -37.19
N VAL A 28 -14.39 2.30 -36.61
CA VAL A 28 -14.81 1.01 -36.07
C VAL A 28 -15.53 1.23 -34.73
N SER A 29 -16.56 0.41 -34.49
CA SER A 29 -17.48 0.48 -33.36
C SER A 29 -16.79 0.39 -32.00
N SER A 30 -17.08 1.33 -31.11
CA SER A 30 -16.85 1.20 -29.67
C SER A 30 -17.99 0.41 -29.03
N PHE A 31 -17.70 -0.80 -28.56
CA PHE A 31 -18.61 -1.56 -27.69
C PHE A 31 -18.55 -0.95 -26.28
N SER A 32 -19.64 -0.32 -25.87
CA SER A 32 -19.88 0.13 -24.50
C SER A 32 -20.58 -0.98 -23.73
N LEU A 33 -19.93 -1.55 -22.73
CA LEU A 33 -20.55 -2.42 -21.74
C LEU A 33 -20.44 -1.74 -20.38
N ARG A 34 -21.54 -1.13 -19.93
CA ARG A 34 -21.77 -0.78 -18.53
C ARG A 34 -22.70 -1.84 -17.92
N PRO A 35 -22.36 -2.48 -16.79
CA PRO A 35 -23.34 -3.18 -16.00
C PRO A 35 -24.11 -2.18 -15.10
N ASN A 36 -25.43 -2.35 -15.05
CA ASN A 36 -26.32 -1.67 -14.12
C ASN A 36 -26.02 -2.08 -12.67
N LEU A 37 -25.69 -1.12 -11.82
CA LEU A 37 -25.59 -1.31 -10.37
C LEU A 37 -26.92 -0.94 -9.72
N THR A 38 -27.62 -1.95 -9.19
CA THR A 38 -28.76 -1.77 -8.28
C THR A 38 -28.25 -1.48 -6.87
N LYS A 39 -28.85 -0.45 -6.24
CA LYS A 39 -28.54 0.06 -4.90
C LYS A 39 -28.62 -1.04 -3.82
N SER A 40 -27.52 -1.29 -3.11
CA SER A 40 -27.52 -2.01 -1.83
C SER A 40 -27.67 -1.02 -0.66
N GLN A 41 -28.41 -1.43 0.36
CA GLN A 41 -28.73 -0.65 1.56
C GLN A 41 -27.53 -0.57 2.53
N PRO A 42 -27.44 0.48 3.38
CA PRO A 42 -26.34 0.62 4.32
C PRO A 42 -26.40 -0.44 5.43
N ARG A 43 -25.26 -1.08 5.71
CA ARG A 43 -25.09 -2.04 6.81
C ARG A 43 -24.98 -1.31 8.14
N GLN A 44 -25.70 -1.80 9.15
CA GLN A 44 -25.63 -1.31 10.53
C GLN A 44 -24.33 -1.77 11.20
N GLN A 45 -23.71 -0.85 11.97
CA GLN A 45 -22.66 -1.14 12.93
C GLN A 45 -23.16 -2.15 13.97
N SER A 46 -22.44 -3.26 14.19
CA SER A 46 -22.74 -4.18 15.28
C SER A 46 -21.62 -4.17 16.31
N THR A 47 -21.94 -3.73 17.53
CA THR A 47 -21.18 -3.98 18.75
C THR A 47 -21.40 -5.44 19.17
N TYR A 48 -20.33 -6.22 19.38
CA TYR A 48 -20.43 -7.55 19.99
C TYR A 48 -19.68 -7.61 21.32
N ALA A 49 -20.39 -8.07 22.35
CA ALA A 49 -19.86 -8.45 23.64
C ALA A 49 -19.54 -9.96 23.64
N ALA A 50 -18.36 -10.32 24.13
CA ALA A 50 -17.87 -11.69 24.17
C ALA A 50 -18.46 -12.49 25.34
N THR A 51 -18.95 -13.71 25.05
CA THR A 51 -19.19 -14.75 26.06
C THR A 51 -18.22 -15.90 25.84
N THR A 52 -17.48 -16.23 26.90
CA THR A 52 -16.53 -17.32 27.01
C THR A 52 -17.22 -18.68 27.12
N SER A 53 -16.71 -19.68 26.39
CA SER A 53 -16.91 -21.08 26.75
C SER A 53 -15.64 -21.88 26.46
N GLY A 54 -15.10 -22.51 27.50
CA GLY A 54 -13.83 -23.21 27.49
C GLY A 54 -13.86 -24.54 26.74
N ARG A 55 -12.66 -25.02 26.39
CA ARG A 55 -12.46 -26.39 25.96
C ARG A 55 -11.13 -26.97 26.46
N SER A 56 -11.28 -28.18 27.00
CA SER A 56 -10.30 -29.06 27.63
C SER A 56 -9.07 -29.34 26.79
N THR A 57 -7.91 -29.29 27.42
CA THR A 57 -6.61 -29.77 26.91
C THR A 57 -6.52 -31.30 26.99
N ARG A 58 -6.03 -31.93 25.92
CA ARG A 58 -5.44 -33.28 25.96
C ARG A 58 -4.01 -33.18 25.43
N VAL A 59 -3.07 -33.52 26.29
CA VAL A 59 -1.63 -33.63 25.98
C VAL A 59 -1.40 -34.95 25.25
N GLY A 60 -0.84 -34.87 24.04
CA GLY A 60 -0.36 -36.01 23.27
C GLY A 60 1.08 -35.76 22.85
N THR A 61 2.00 -36.53 23.45
CA THR A 61 3.43 -36.57 23.10
C THR A 61 3.60 -37.07 21.66
N ARG A 62 4.32 -36.32 20.81
CA ARG A 62 4.74 -36.80 19.48
C ARG A 62 6.25 -36.86 19.38
N ASP A 63 6.71 -38.10 19.27
CA ASP A 63 8.06 -38.53 18.93
C ASP A 63 8.43 -38.07 17.52
N GLY A 64 9.67 -37.63 17.36
CA GLY A 64 10.21 -37.13 16.10
C GLY A 64 10.53 -38.26 15.13
N SER A 65 9.80 -38.36 14.03
CA SER A 65 10.24 -39.11 12.86
C SER A 65 9.87 -38.35 11.60
N ALA A 66 10.89 -38.02 10.80
CA ALA A 66 10.73 -37.35 9.51
C ALA A 66 9.98 -38.28 8.54
N LEU A 67 8.87 -37.79 7.98
CA LEU A 67 8.13 -38.46 6.92
C LEU A 67 9.00 -38.50 5.65
N ARG A 68 9.35 -39.71 5.20
CA ARG A 68 10.04 -39.97 3.93
C ARG A 68 9.00 -40.34 2.87
N ASP A 69 9.15 -39.85 1.65
CA ASP A 69 8.35 -40.33 0.51
C ASP A 69 8.86 -41.70 0.01
N ARG A 70 8.09 -42.31 -0.89
CA ARG A 70 8.34 -43.67 -1.42
C ARG A 70 9.61 -43.81 -2.26
N ASN A 71 10.34 -42.74 -2.56
CA ASN A 71 11.53 -42.75 -3.40
C ASN A 71 12.83 -42.45 -2.64
N GLY A 72 12.78 -42.28 -1.31
CA GLY A 72 13.99 -42.18 -0.49
C GLY A 72 14.81 -40.90 -0.71
N ILE A 73 14.26 -39.90 -1.39
CA ILE A 73 14.85 -38.57 -1.47
C ILE A 73 14.44 -37.85 -0.18
N ALA A 74 15.42 -37.39 0.59
CA ALA A 74 15.15 -36.44 1.67
C ALA A 74 14.44 -35.24 1.03
N VAL A 75 13.19 -34.97 1.41
CA VAL A 75 12.52 -33.72 1.06
C VAL A 75 13.44 -32.62 1.59
N SER A 76 14.23 -32.00 0.70
CA SER A 76 15.03 -30.83 1.07
C SER A 76 14.02 -29.85 1.66
N ALA A 77 14.21 -29.45 2.91
CA ALA A 77 13.41 -28.38 3.48
C ALA A 77 13.46 -27.24 2.47
N LEU A 78 12.33 -26.94 1.81
CA LEU A 78 12.28 -25.94 0.76
C LEU A 78 12.81 -24.64 1.38
N GLU A 79 13.97 -24.20 0.91
CA GLU A 79 14.58 -22.98 1.39
C GLU A 79 13.73 -21.82 0.88
N ASN A 80 13.12 -21.08 1.80
CA ASN A 80 12.43 -19.87 1.41
C ASN A 80 13.46 -18.88 0.86
N PRO A 81 13.24 -18.34 -0.35
CA PRO A 81 14.15 -17.39 -0.95
C PRO A 81 14.27 -16.11 -0.11
N ALA A 82 15.30 -15.33 -0.39
CA ALA A 82 15.47 -14.01 0.21
C ALA A 82 14.22 -13.13 -0.01
N LEU A 83 13.92 -12.27 0.98
CA LEU A 83 12.86 -11.28 0.88
C LEU A 83 13.23 -10.25 -0.19
N ARG A 84 12.54 -10.30 -1.34
CA ARG A 84 12.68 -9.27 -2.37
C ARG A 84 12.12 -7.95 -1.86
N THR A 85 12.98 -6.94 -1.86
CA THR A 85 12.72 -5.63 -1.27
C THR A 85 13.02 -4.55 -2.30
N TYR A 86 11.97 -3.98 -2.85
CA TYR A 86 12.06 -2.90 -3.81
C TYR A 86 12.36 -1.56 -3.13
N TYR A 87 13.09 -0.70 -3.84
CA TYR A 87 13.39 0.66 -3.40
C TYR A 87 13.28 1.66 -4.56
N ALA A 88 12.89 2.90 -4.26
CA ALA A 88 12.73 3.97 -5.25
C ALA A 88 13.54 5.23 -4.94
N ASP A 89 14.53 5.14 -4.05
CA ASP A 89 15.40 6.27 -3.68
C ASP A 89 16.38 6.71 -4.79
N TRP A 90 16.41 5.98 -5.92
CA TRP A 90 17.05 6.41 -7.17
C TRP A 90 16.23 7.50 -7.90
N ALA A 91 14.92 7.62 -7.61
CA ALA A 91 14.03 8.63 -8.17
C ALA A 91 13.92 9.83 -7.20
N GLU A 92 15.00 10.59 -7.08
CA GLU A 92 15.11 11.68 -6.11
C GLU A 92 14.22 12.88 -6.47
N VAL A 93 13.57 13.46 -5.46
CA VAL A 93 12.81 14.71 -5.58
C VAL A 93 13.46 15.76 -4.70
N GLN A 94 13.85 16.88 -5.31
CA GLN A 94 14.34 18.03 -4.57
C GLN A 94 13.17 18.72 -3.88
N LEU A 95 13.12 18.61 -2.56
CA LEU A 95 12.13 19.30 -1.74
C LEU A 95 12.72 20.61 -1.23
N PRO A 96 11.90 21.65 -1.04
CA PRO A 96 12.35 22.89 -0.41
C PRO A 96 12.99 22.65 0.97
N ASP A 97 13.91 23.51 1.35
CA ASP A 97 14.48 23.49 2.71
C ASP A 97 13.37 23.49 3.77
N LYS A 98 13.56 22.68 4.82
CA LYS A 98 12.59 22.50 5.93
C LYS A 98 11.25 21.90 5.50
N HIS A 99 11.15 21.28 4.32
CA HIS A 99 9.96 20.53 3.95
C HIS A 99 9.59 19.51 5.04
N ARG A 100 8.28 19.37 5.28
CA ARG A 100 7.74 18.56 6.37
C ARG A 100 7.97 17.06 6.17
N PHE A 101 7.97 16.62 4.91
CA PHE A 101 8.19 15.24 4.51
C PHE A 101 9.69 14.86 4.50
N PRO A 102 10.14 13.88 5.30
CA PRO A 102 11.53 13.47 5.41
C PRO A 102 11.92 12.49 4.29
N MET A 103 12.13 12.98 3.08
CA MET A 103 12.42 12.15 1.89
C MET A 103 13.61 11.20 2.09
N GLU A 104 14.62 11.62 2.87
CA GLU A 104 15.82 10.82 3.15
C GLU A 104 15.54 9.51 3.90
N LYS A 105 14.38 9.38 4.57
CA LYS A 105 14.02 8.18 5.36
C LYS A 105 14.08 6.90 4.52
N TYR A 106 13.74 6.98 3.23
CA TYR A 106 13.74 5.83 2.33
C TYR A 106 15.15 5.29 2.09
N LYS A 107 16.08 6.18 1.73
CA LYS A 107 17.49 5.85 1.52
C LYS A 107 18.15 5.39 2.82
N ALA A 108 17.90 6.10 3.91
CA ALA A 108 18.44 5.76 5.22
C ALA A 108 17.98 4.38 5.69
N THR A 109 16.69 4.05 5.54
CA THR A 109 16.15 2.72 5.88
C THR A 109 16.78 1.62 5.04
N ARG A 110 16.87 1.80 3.71
CA ARG A 110 17.54 0.84 2.82
C ARG A 110 19.00 0.62 3.22
N LEU A 111 19.77 1.70 3.44
CA LEU A 111 21.18 1.60 3.81
C LEU A 111 21.37 0.94 5.18
N ALA A 112 20.50 1.22 6.15
CA ALA A 112 20.53 0.57 7.46
C ALA A 112 20.30 -0.95 7.35
N LEU A 113 19.39 -1.39 6.49
CA LEU A 113 19.15 -2.81 6.23
C LEU A 113 20.30 -3.47 5.46
N GLN A 114 20.85 -2.78 4.45
CA GLN A 114 22.01 -3.28 3.68
C GLN A 114 23.28 -3.39 4.51
N GLY A 115 23.48 -2.50 5.47
CA GLY A 115 24.61 -2.53 6.40
C GLY A 115 24.49 -3.57 7.51
N ASP A 116 23.31 -4.18 7.68
CA ASP A 116 23.06 -5.17 8.72
C ASP A 116 23.52 -6.57 8.26
N LEU A 117 24.72 -6.95 8.68
CA LEU A 117 25.33 -8.26 8.33
C LEU A 117 24.48 -9.46 8.75
N SER A 118 23.58 -9.29 9.71
CA SER A 118 22.67 -10.36 10.17
C SER A 118 21.57 -10.70 9.15
N LEU A 119 21.39 -9.83 8.14
CA LEU A 119 20.46 -9.99 7.01
C LEU A 119 21.13 -10.54 5.74
N ALA A 120 22.43 -10.89 5.79
CA ALA A 120 23.14 -11.46 4.66
C ALA A 120 22.44 -12.74 4.14
N GLY A 121 22.09 -12.73 2.85
CA GLY A 121 21.35 -13.82 2.20
C GLY A 121 19.87 -13.92 2.57
N LYS A 122 19.33 -13.00 3.38
CA LYS A 122 17.90 -12.96 3.77
C LYS A 122 17.09 -11.89 3.03
N MET A 123 17.76 -10.90 2.44
CA MET A 123 17.13 -9.84 1.67
C MET A 123 17.82 -9.67 0.32
N GLU A 124 17.03 -9.40 -0.69
CA GLU A 124 17.49 -8.98 -2.01
C GLU A 124 16.93 -7.58 -2.29
N PHE A 125 17.80 -6.60 -2.52
CA PHE A 125 17.39 -5.22 -2.79
C PHE A 125 17.34 -4.96 -4.29
N LEU A 126 16.17 -4.54 -4.77
CA LEU A 126 15.92 -4.33 -6.20
C LEU A 126 15.47 -2.89 -6.47
N PRO A 127 16.02 -2.20 -7.49
CA PRO A 127 15.46 -0.92 -7.89
C PRO A 127 14.04 -1.13 -8.39
N SER A 128 13.10 -0.34 -7.88
CA SER A 128 11.69 -0.39 -8.30
C SER A 128 11.59 -0.06 -9.80
N PRO A 129 10.86 -0.84 -10.60
CA PRO A 129 10.47 -0.38 -11.92
C PRO A 129 9.47 0.77 -11.80
N LYS A 130 9.31 1.55 -12.86
CA LYS A 130 8.17 2.46 -12.97
C LYS A 130 6.92 1.65 -13.30
N ALA A 131 5.79 1.97 -12.67
CA ALA A 131 4.50 1.40 -13.01
C ALA A 131 4.20 1.63 -14.50
N ALA A 132 3.61 0.62 -15.16
CA ALA A 132 3.10 0.82 -16.50
C ALA A 132 1.91 1.80 -16.43
N LEU A 133 1.81 2.68 -17.42
CA LEU A 133 0.74 3.67 -17.44
C LEU A 133 -0.65 3.01 -17.49
N ALA A 134 -0.76 1.84 -18.13
CA ALA A 134 -1.99 1.05 -18.16
C ALA A 134 -2.43 0.59 -16.76
N ASP A 135 -1.50 0.21 -15.89
CA ASP A 135 -1.81 -0.18 -14.51
C ASP A 135 -2.31 1.02 -13.70
N VAL A 136 -1.67 2.18 -13.85
CA VAL A 136 -2.11 3.42 -13.20
C VAL A 136 -3.50 3.82 -13.67
N LEU A 137 -3.76 3.74 -14.98
CA LEU A 137 -5.06 4.07 -15.59
C LEU A 137 -6.17 3.07 -15.27
N ALA A 138 -5.84 1.87 -14.78
CA ALA A 138 -6.84 0.91 -14.31
C ALA A 138 -7.49 1.34 -12.98
N VAL A 139 -6.88 2.27 -12.26
CA VAL A 139 -7.35 2.78 -10.95
C VAL A 139 -7.65 4.28 -10.98
N HIS A 140 -6.75 5.06 -11.57
CA HIS A 140 -6.85 6.51 -11.57
C HIS A 140 -7.55 7.03 -12.82
N GLU A 141 -8.33 8.09 -12.64
CA GLU A 141 -9.03 8.75 -13.73
C GLU A 141 -8.03 9.31 -14.75
N ALA A 142 -8.26 9.04 -16.04
CA ALA A 142 -7.35 9.43 -17.12
C ALA A 142 -7.01 10.93 -17.12
N GLY A 143 -7.97 11.78 -16.77
CA GLY A 143 -7.76 13.22 -16.67
C GLY A 143 -6.79 13.61 -15.54
N TYR A 144 -6.86 12.93 -14.39
CA TYR A 144 -5.92 13.14 -13.28
C TYR A 144 -4.53 12.65 -13.65
N VAL A 145 -4.44 11.44 -14.21
CA VAL A 145 -3.16 10.86 -14.67
C VAL A 145 -2.49 11.78 -15.69
N ALA A 146 -3.22 12.28 -16.69
CA ALA A 146 -2.67 13.22 -17.67
C ALA A 146 -2.09 14.48 -17.01
N ARG A 147 -2.84 15.11 -16.09
CA ARG A 147 -2.35 16.31 -15.36
C ARG A 147 -1.10 16.01 -14.54
N VAL A 148 -1.00 14.85 -13.89
CA VAL A 148 0.22 14.46 -13.17
C VAL A 148 1.39 14.29 -14.14
N MET A 149 1.18 13.52 -15.21
CA MET A 149 2.24 13.20 -16.18
C MET A 149 2.78 14.46 -16.89
N ASP A 150 1.90 15.40 -17.22
CA ASP A 150 2.24 16.67 -17.87
C ASP A 150 2.71 17.75 -16.87
N CYS A 151 2.79 17.43 -15.58
CA CYS A 151 3.07 18.39 -14.50
C CYS A 151 2.12 19.61 -14.52
N ALA A 152 0.86 19.38 -14.92
CA ALA A 152 -0.17 20.39 -15.14
C ALA A 152 -1.27 20.39 -14.05
N LEU A 153 -0.96 19.86 -12.86
CA LEU A 153 -1.83 19.99 -11.70
C LEU A 153 -1.96 21.46 -11.28
N SER A 154 -3.16 21.87 -10.87
CA SER A 154 -3.36 23.20 -10.29
C SER A 154 -2.60 23.34 -8.97
N ASP A 155 -2.33 24.58 -8.56
CA ASP A 155 -1.67 24.83 -7.28
C ASP A 155 -2.43 24.22 -6.08
N SER A 156 -3.77 24.12 -6.19
CA SER A 156 -4.58 23.50 -5.14
C SER A 156 -4.36 22.00 -5.05
N GLU A 157 -4.30 21.31 -6.19
CA GLU A 157 -3.99 19.87 -6.24
C GLU A 157 -2.57 19.60 -5.75
N ALA A 158 -1.58 20.38 -6.21
CA ALA A 158 -0.19 20.26 -5.77
C ALA A 158 -0.05 20.49 -4.25
N ARG A 159 -0.78 21.46 -3.68
CA ARG A 159 -0.81 21.69 -2.23
C ARG A 159 -1.49 20.56 -1.46
N ALA A 160 -2.56 19.97 -1.99
CA ALA A 160 -3.22 18.82 -1.37
C ALA A 160 -2.28 17.62 -1.29
N ILE A 161 -1.54 17.35 -2.38
CA ILE A 161 -0.48 16.33 -2.42
C ILE A 161 0.65 16.68 -1.46
N GLY A 162 1.06 17.95 -1.40
CA GLY A 162 2.16 18.37 -0.54
C GLY A 162 3.55 18.10 -1.14
N PHE A 163 3.65 17.97 -2.47
CA PHE A 163 4.91 17.94 -3.19
C PHE A 163 4.93 18.98 -4.32
N PRO A 164 6.10 19.56 -4.65
CA PRO A 164 6.23 20.34 -5.86
C PRO A 164 5.96 19.45 -7.07
N MET A 165 5.15 19.95 -8.00
CA MET A 165 4.88 19.23 -9.25
C MET A 165 6.03 19.47 -10.22
N HIS A 166 6.88 18.46 -10.36
CA HIS A 166 8.07 18.47 -11.21
C HIS A 166 8.23 17.07 -11.82
N PRO A 167 8.86 16.91 -13.01
CA PRO A 167 9.02 15.59 -13.64
C PRO A 167 9.65 14.53 -12.74
N SER A 168 10.56 14.92 -11.84
CA SER A 168 11.14 14.00 -10.84
C SER A 168 10.11 13.45 -9.85
N SER A 169 9.12 14.26 -9.43
CA SER A 169 8.00 13.81 -8.59
C SER A 169 7.13 12.78 -9.30
N VAL A 170 6.93 12.94 -10.61
CA VAL A 170 6.20 11.96 -11.44
C VAL A 170 6.99 10.65 -11.51
N VAL A 171 8.28 10.71 -11.83
CA VAL A 171 9.15 9.53 -11.89
C VAL A 171 9.16 8.78 -10.56
N ARG A 172 9.28 9.50 -9.43
CA ARG A 172 9.22 8.91 -8.09
C ARG A 172 7.88 8.24 -7.82
N SER A 173 6.78 8.88 -8.17
CA SER A 173 5.43 8.35 -7.94
C SER A 173 5.19 7.07 -8.73
N LEU A 174 5.65 7.03 -9.99
CA LEU A 174 5.62 5.82 -10.81
C LEU A 174 6.54 4.72 -10.27
N ALA A 175 7.74 5.07 -9.78
CA ALA A 175 8.69 4.11 -9.21
C ALA A 175 8.17 3.49 -7.90
N SER A 176 7.59 4.31 -7.02
CA SER A 176 6.92 3.84 -5.80
C SER A 176 5.82 2.83 -6.14
N THR A 177 4.89 3.23 -7.03
CA THR A 177 3.79 2.38 -7.51
C THR A 177 4.28 1.09 -8.16
N GLY A 178 5.26 1.19 -9.06
CA GLY A 178 5.77 0.06 -9.81
C GLY A 178 6.50 -0.96 -8.95
N GLY A 179 7.15 -0.54 -7.86
CA GLY A 179 7.73 -1.48 -6.91
C GLY A 179 6.68 -2.27 -6.12
N THR A 180 5.53 -1.67 -5.78
CA THR A 180 4.42 -2.40 -5.13
C THR A 180 3.77 -3.41 -6.08
N VAL A 181 3.64 -3.05 -7.38
CA VAL A 181 3.23 -4.00 -8.43
C VAL A 181 4.26 -5.13 -8.58
N ALA A 182 5.54 -4.81 -8.67
CA ALA A 182 6.59 -5.83 -8.82
C ALA A 182 6.64 -6.79 -7.62
N ALA A 183 6.53 -6.28 -6.39
CA ALA A 183 6.42 -7.09 -5.18
C ALA A 183 5.18 -8.02 -5.21
N THR A 184 4.07 -7.56 -5.78
CA THR A 184 2.87 -8.39 -5.97
C THR A 184 3.13 -9.54 -6.93
N HIS A 185 3.80 -9.29 -8.05
CA HIS A 185 4.16 -10.32 -9.02
C HIS A 185 5.12 -11.36 -8.42
N ASP A 186 6.04 -10.94 -7.55
CA ASP A 186 6.96 -11.86 -6.88
C ASP A 186 6.25 -12.90 -6.02
N VAL A 187 5.18 -12.53 -5.33
CA VAL A 187 4.46 -13.43 -4.41
C VAL A 187 3.29 -14.18 -5.06
N MET A 188 2.79 -13.70 -6.20
CA MET A 188 1.67 -14.31 -6.93
C MET A 188 2.09 -15.09 -8.18
N GLY A 189 3.31 -14.89 -8.68
CA GLY A 189 3.81 -15.52 -9.89
C GLY A 189 3.73 -17.06 -9.85
N GLN A 190 3.38 -17.67 -10.97
CA GLN A 190 3.29 -19.14 -11.05
C GLN A 190 4.60 -19.80 -10.64
N GLY A 191 4.52 -20.77 -9.73
CA GLY A 191 5.69 -21.51 -9.24
C GLY A 191 6.65 -20.69 -8.35
N THR A 192 6.25 -19.48 -7.93
CA THR A 192 7.07 -18.70 -7.00
C THR A 192 7.19 -19.39 -5.64
N ALA A 193 8.39 -19.33 -5.08
CA ALA A 193 8.66 -19.73 -3.69
C ALA A 193 8.58 -18.53 -2.72
N HIS A 194 8.43 -17.30 -3.22
CA HIS A 194 8.34 -16.11 -2.38
C HIS A 194 6.98 -16.04 -1.69
N LYS A 195 6.97 -16.10 -0.36
CA LYS A 195 5.77 -15.93 0.47
C LYS A 195 5.51 -14.48 0.88
N ALA A 196 6.55 -13.66 0.81
CA ALA A 196 6.44 -12.22 1.01
C ALA A 196 7.41 -11.45 0.10
N ALA A 197 7.05 -10.21 -0.20
CA ALA A 197 7.89 -9.21 -0.85
C ALA A 197 7.58 -7.82 -0.28
N ALA A 198 8.49 -6.86 -0.47
CA ALA A 198 8.42 -5.56 0.18
C ALA A 198 8.73 -4.39 -0.76
N GLN A 199 8.19 -3.21 -0.44
CA GLN A 199 8.47 -1.95 -1.12
C GLN A 199 8.72 -0.82 -0.09
N ILE A 200 9.97 -0.34 -0.04
CA ILE A 200 10.43 0.71 0.88
C ILE A 200 9.81 2.08 0.55
N ALA A 201 9.38 2.35 -0.67
CA ALA A 201 8.83 3.67 -1.03
C ALA A 201 7.29 3.72 -1.11
N GLY A 202 6.60 2.62 -0.81
CA GLY A 202 5.17 2.42 -1.05
C GLY A 202 4.29 2.75 0.16
N GLY A 203 2.99 2.45 0.05
CA GLY A 203 1.98 2.69 1.07
C GLY A 203 1.27 4.03 0.88
N THR A 204 1.04 4.43 -0.37
CA THR A 204 0.48 5.74 -0.76
C THR A 204 -1.05 5.75 -0.72
N HIS A 205 -1.60 5.42 0.44
CA HIS A 205 -3.02 5.11 0.67
C HIS A 205 -4.01 6.31 0.57
N HIS A 206 -3.52 7.55 0.53
CA HIS A 206 -4.37 8.75 0.51
C HIS A 206 -4.80 9.16 -0.90
N ALA A 207 -4.17 8.63 -1.95
CA ALA A 207 -4.52 9.00 -3.32
C ALA A 207 -5.87 8.38 -3.71
N PHE A 208 -6.77 9.21 -4.23
CA PHE A 208 -8.04 8.81 -4.80
C PHE A 208 -7.89 8.56 -6.30
N ALA A 209 -8.95 8.03 -6.93
CA ALA A 209 -8.97 7.84 -8.38
C ALA A 209 -8.75 9.17 -9.14
N GLY A 210 -9.41 10.26 -8.72
CA GLY A 210 -9.40 11.55 -9.43
C GLY A 210 -8.42 12.61 -8.91
N TRP A 211 -7.75 12.39 -7.77
CA TRP A 211 -6.78 13.32 -7.20
C TRP A 211 -5.83 12.66 -6.20
N GLY A 212 -4.70 13.30 -5.92
CA GLY A 212 -3.79 12.92 -4.86
C GLY A 212 -3.87 13.86 -3.65
N GLU A 213 -3.53 13.36 -2.48
CA GLU A 213 -3.43 14.15 -1.24
C GLU A 213 -2.51 13.47 -0.22
N GLY A 214 -2.12 14.17 0.85
CA GLY A 214 -1.41 13.56 1.98
C GLY A 214 -0.11 12.87 1.60
N PHE A 215 0.70 13.49 0.75
CA PHE A 215 1.95 12.92 0.19
C PHE A 215 1.76 11.71 -0.74
N CYS A 216 0.53 11.45 -1.20
CA CYS A 216 0.19 10.35 -2.09
C CYS A 216 -0.25 10.89 -3.46
N VAL A 217 0.46 10.52 -4.52
CA VAL A 217 0.14 10.92 -5.91
C VAL A 217 -0.71 9.85 -6.58
N PHE A 218 -0.21 8.61 -6.64
CA PHE A 218 -0.97 7.44 -7.07
C PHE A 218 -1.12 6.50 -5.88
N ASN A 219 -2.21 5.72 -5.84
CA ASN A 219 -2.46 4.75 -4.79
C ASN A 219 -1.81 3.42 -5.18
N ASP A 220 -0.62 3.16 -4.65
CA ASP A 220 0.19 2.03 -5.08
C ASP A 220 -0.42 0.68 -4.70
N ILE A 221 -1.02 0.59 -3.51
CA ILE A 221 -1.74 -0.60 -3.05
C ILE A 221 -2.92 -0.87 -3.97
N ALA A 222 -3.71 0.15 -4.30
CA ALA A 222 -4.85 -0.04 -5.18
C ALA A 222 -4.46 -0.45 -6.60
N VAL A 223 -3.43 0.19 -7.18
CA VAL A 223 -2.88 -0.18 -8.49
C VAL A 223 -2.38 -1.62 -8.48
N ALA A 224 -1.65 -2.02 -7.43
CA ALA A 224 -1.16 -3.38 -7.28
C ALA A 224 -2.29 -4.41 -7.13
N ALA A 225 -3.32 -4.12 -6.33
CA ALA A 225 -4.46 -5.01 -6.13
C ALA A 225 -5.30 -5.19 -7.41
N VAL A 226 -5.58 -4.11 -8.14
CA VAL A 226 -6.28 -4.20 -9.44
C VAL A 226 -5.44 -4.94 -10.47
N ASN A 227 -4.13 -4.71 -10.49
CA ASN A 227 -3.21 -5.48 -11.33
C ASN A 227 -3.23 -6.98 -10.94
N ALA A 228 -3.25 -7.31 -9.65
CA ALA A 228 -3.32 -8.70 -9.19
C ALA A 228 -4.60 -9.40 -9.64
N LEU A 229 -5.76 -8.73 -9.52
CA LEU A 229 -7.06 -9.24 -9.98
C LEU A 229 -7.06 -9.51 -11.50
N ALA A 230 -6.34 -8.72 -12.28
CA ALA A 230 -6.25 -8.88 -13.73
C ALA A 230 -5.27 -10.00 -14.14
N HIS A 231 -4.15 -10.15 -13.43
CA HIS A 231 -3.05 -11.03 -13.84
C HIS A 231 -3.02 -12.39 -13.15
N PHE A 232 -3.66 -12.52 -11.98
CA PHE A 232 -3.68 -13.76 -11.18
C PHE A 232 -5.10 -14.20 -10.79
N PRO A 233 -6.09 -14.17 -11.72
CA PRO A 233 -7.48 -14.48 -11.38
C PRO A 233 -7.65 -15.90 -10.83
N ASP A 234 -6.91 -16.89 -11.35
CA ASP A 234 -7.03 -18.28 -10.92
C ASP A 234 -6.52 -18.50 -9.49
N GLN A 235 -5.43 -17.82 -9.10
CA GLN A 235 -4.88 -17.89 -7.74
C GLN A 235 -5.81 -17.22 -6.72
N LEU A 236 -6.51 -16.16 -7.15
CA LEU A 236 -7.40 -15.36 -6.32
C LEU A 236 -8.81 -15.96 -6.25
N ALA A 237 -9.29 -16.67 -7.29
CA ALA A 237 -10.66 -17.18 -7.40
C ALA A 237 -11.08 -18.17 -6.29
N ALA A 238 -10.14 -18.69 -5.49
CA ALA A 238 -10.42 -19.55 -4.35
C ALA A 238 -11.19 -18.83 -3.22
N SER A 239 -11.22 -17.50 -3.20
CA SER A 239 -12.06 -16.70 -2.29
C SER A 239 -12.87 -15.66 -3.08
N PRO A 240 -14.14 -15.40 -2.71
CA PRO A 240 -14.91 -14.30 -3.29
C PRO A 240 -14.37 -12.92 -2.90
N THR A 241 -13.58 -12.85 -1.82
CA THR A 241 -12.97 -11.63 -1.28
C THR A 241 -11.46 -11.84 -1.12
N PRO A 242 -10.74 -12.02 -2.24
CA PRO A 242 -9.41 -12.61 -2.19
C PRO A 242 -8.30 -11.66 -1.75
N ILE A 243 -8.54 -10.35 -1.70
CA ILE A 243 -7.53 -9.37 -1.31
C ILE A 243 -7.93 -8.71 0.00
N LEU A 244 -7.02 -8.73 0.98
CA LEU A 244 -7.15 -7.99 2.23
C LEU A 244 -6.07 -6.91 2.31
N VAL A 245 -6.49 -5.65 2.44
CA VAL A 245 -5.61 -4.53 2.75
C VAL A 245 -5.67 -4.28 4.26
N ILE A 246 -4.55 -4.51 4.92
CA ILE A 246 -4.32 -4.21 6.34
C ILE A 246 -3.56 -2.89 6.40
N ASP A 247 -4.27 -1.81 6.73
CA ASP A 247 -3.73 -0.47 6.81
C ASP A 247 -3.52 -0.05 8.27
N LEU A 248 -2.26 -0.08 8.72
CA LEU A 248 -1.87 0.25 10.10
C LEU A 248 -1.01 1.52 10.17
N ASP A 249 -1.12 2.39 9.15
CA ASP A 249 -0.73 3.80 9.25
C ASP A 249 -1.58 4.50 10.32
N VAL A 250 -1.04 5.54 10.96
CA VAL A 250 -1.82 6.32 11.93
C VAL A 250 -2.93 7.14 11.26
N HIS A 251 -2.80 7.44 9.97
CA HIS A 251 -3.80 8.14 9.18
C HIS A 251 -4.75 7.15 8.50
N GLN A 252 -6.03 7.51 8.38
CA GLN A 252 -6.96 6.63 7.66
C GLN A 252 -6.62 6.59 6.16
N GLY A 253 -6.53 5.38 5.60
CA GLY A 253 -6.33 5.13 4.16
C GLY A 253 -7.54 5.46 3.29
N ASN A 254 -8.00 6.71 3.37
CA ASN A 254 -9.21 7.21 2.71
C ASN A 254 -9.25 7.01 1.19
N GLY A 255 -8.12 7.17 0.51
CA GLY A 255 -8.02 6.94 -0.93
C GLY A 255 -8.28 5.48 -1.27
N THR A 256 -7.66 4.56 -0.53
CA THR A 256 -7.85 3.11 -0.67
C THR A 256 -9.29 2.71 -0.39
N ALA A 257 -9.86 3.17 0.72
CA ALA A 257 -11.25 2.92 1.09
C ALA A 257 -12.23 3.39 0.00
N LYS A 258 -12.00 4.58 -0.57
CA LYS A 258 -12.87 5.10 -1.62
C LYS A 258 -12.74 4.37 -2.95
N ILE A 259 -11.52 3.98 -3.33
CA ILE A 259 -11.28 3.29 -4.60
C ILE A 259 -11.99 1.92 -4.62
N PHE A 260 -11.99 1.22 -3.49
CA PHE A 260 -12.62 -0.10 -3.36
C PHE A 260 -14.06 -0.05 -2.82
N GLU A 261 -14.66 1.13 -2.70
CA GLU A 261 -16.04 1.27 -2.24
C GLU A 261 -16.99 0.45 -3.15
N GLY A 262 -17.58 -0.60 -2.57
CA GLY A 262 -18.50 -1.49 -3.27
C GLY A 262 -17.86 -2.57 -4.13
N ASP A 263 -16.54 -2.78 -4.05
CA ASP A 263 -15.85 -3.91 -4.70
C ASP A 263 -15.58 -5.04 -3.68
N ASP A 264 -16.48 -6.02 -3.63
CA ASP A 264 -16.43 -7.14 -2.69
C ASP A 264 -15.17 -8.04 -2.83
N ARG A 265 -14.32 -7.82 -3.85
CA ARG A 265 -13.08 -8.57 -4.07
C ARG A 265 -11.92 -8.06 -3.20
N VAL A 266 -12.02 -6.85 -2.68
CA VAL A 266 -10.99 -6.21 -1.87
C VAL A 266 -11.61 -5.71 -0.57
N VAL A 267 -11.12 -6.21 0.56
CA VAL A 267 -11.51 -5.71 1.88
C VAL A 267 -10.45 -4.79 2.43
N THR A 268 -10.90 -3.65 2.94
CA THR A 268 -10.08 -2.60 3.55
C THR A 268 -10.29 -2.59 5.06
N PHE A 269 -9.21 -2.82 5.80
CA PHE A 269 -9.18 -2.69 7.26
C PHE A 269 -8.20 -1.59 7.64
N SER A 270 -8.67 -0.59 8.39
CA SER A 270 -7.84 0.53 8.85
C SER A 270 -7.93 0.70 10.36
N VAL A 271 -6.77 0.82 11.02
CA VAL A 271 -6.66 1.18 12.44
C VAL A 271 -5.87 2.47 12.54
N HIS A 272 -6.54 3.55 12.91
CA HIS A 272 -5.99 4.91 12.78
C HIS A 272 -6.37 5.79 13.98
N GLY A 273 -5.63 6.88 14.17
CA GLY A 273 -5.94 7.85 15.20
C GLY A 273 -7.22 8.61 14.85
N ALA A 274 -8.21 8.61 15.75
CA ALA A 274 -9.48 9.30 15.57
C ALA A 274 -9.30 10.82 15.35
N GLY A 275 -8.26 11.38 15.98
CA GLY A 275 -7.87 12.79 15.88
C GLY A 275 -6.91 13.13 14.74
N ASN A 276 -6.48 12.15 13.94
CA ASN A 276 -5.50 12.33 12.86
C ASN A 276 -6.15 12.79 11.55
N TYR A 277 -5.32 13.34 10.66
CA TYR A 277 -5.67 13.51 9.25
C TYR A 277 -6.05 12.13 8.65
N PRO A 278 -6.96 12.03 7.67
CA PRO A 278 -7.72 13.10 7.00
C PRO A 278 -8.99 13.50 7.77
N TRP A 279 -9.25 14.80 7.93
CA TRP A 279 -10.47 15.28 8.62
C TRP A 279 -11.67 15.51 7.69
N LYS A 280 -11.41 15.99 6.47
CA LYS A 280 -12.46 16.39 5.51
C LYS A 280 -12.73 15.33 4.46
N THR A 281 -11.75 14.50 4.21
CA THR A 281 -11.74 13.48 3.16
C THR A 281 -11.68 12.08 3.76
N LYS A 282 -11.92 11.92 5.08
CA LYS A 282 -12.10 10.62 5.71
C LYS A 282 -13.24 9.88 5.04
N MET A 283 -13.01 8.60 4.74
CA MET A 283 -13.99 7.74 4.10
C MET A 283 -14.37 6.60 5.05
N VAL A 284 -15.32 5.76 4.65
CA VAL A 284 -15.67 4.55 5.40
C VAL A 284 -15.02 3.36 4.69
N SER A 285 -14.11 2.68 5.39
CA SER A 285 -13.55 1.39 4.97
C SER A 285 -14.54 0.26 5.26
N ASP A 286 -14.21 -0.98 4.90
CA ASP A 286 -15.02 -2.14 5.33
C ASP A 286 -14.97 -2.32 6.86
N HIS A 287 -13.80 -2.08 7.44
CA HIS A 287 -13.55 -2.10 8.88
C HIS A 287 -12.67 -0.93 9.27
N ASP A 288 -13.20 -0.01 10.07
CA ASP A 288 -12.46 1.12 10.64
C ASP A 288 -12.42 0.99 12.17
N VAL A 289 -11.22 1.17 12.74
CA VAL A 289 -11.03 1.26 14.19
C VAL A 289 -10.39 2.61 14.51
N ASP A 290 -11.20 3.46 15.13
CA ASP A 290 -10.79 4.77 15.63
C ASP A 290 -10.12 4.63 17.00
N LEU A 291 -8.85 5.03 17.08
CA LEU A 291 -8.09 5.03 18.32
C LEU A 291 -8.03 6.44 18.93
N PRO A 292 -8.30 6.58 20.24
CA PRO A 292 -8.04 7.83 20.95
C PRO A 292 -6.58 8.28 20.86
N ASP A 293 -6.36 9.58 21.06
CA ASP A 293 -5.01 10.11 21.21
C ASP A 293 -4.30 9.40 22.39
N ASP A 294 -2.98 9.28 22.28
CA ASP A 294 -2.09 8.65 23.26
C ASP A 294 -2.32 7.15 23.50
N THR A 295 -3.21 6.47 22.74
CA THR A 295 -3.34 5.00 22.79
C THR A 295 -1.97 4.33 22.62
N GLY A 296 -1.59 3.53 23.61
CA GLY A 296 -0.29 2.88 23.70
C GLY A 296 -0.31 1.40 23.36
N ASP A 297 0.84 0.75 23.58
CA ASP A 297 1.11 -0.62 23.13
C ASP A 297 0.07 -1.67 23.56
N GLU A 298 -0.40 -1.63 24.80
CA GLU A 298 -1.30 -2.66 25.33
C GLU A 298 -2.66 -2.63 24.64
N GLU A 299 -3.30 -1.45 24.62
CA GLU A 299 -4.61 -1.25 23.99
C GLU A 299 -4.54 -1.48 22.48
N TYR A 300 -3.55 -0.88 21.80
CA TYR A 300 -3.39 -1.05 20.35
C TYR A 300 -3.19 -2.52 19.98
N ASN A 301 -2.28 -3.23 20.65
CA ASN A 301 -1.98 -4.61 20.28
C ASN A 301 -3.11 -5.57 20.67
N ALA A 302 -3.88 -5.29 21.72
CA ALA A 302 -5.08 -6.06 22.06
C ALA A 302 -6.12 -5.98 20.93
N ILE A 303 -6.36 -4.78 20.40
CA ILE A 303 -7.25 -4.55 19.25
C ILE A 303 -6.77 -5.34 18.03
N ILE A 304 -5.48 -5.24 17.68
CA ILE A 304 -4.92 -5.97 16.53
C ILE A 304 -5.02 -7.50 16.74
N ALA A 305 -4.79 -7.98 17.96
CA ALA A 305 -4.90 -9.40 18.29
C ALA A 305 -6.33 -9.94 18.15
N GLU A 306 -7.36 -9.11 18.31
CA GLU A 306 -8.76 -9.45 18.09
C GLU A 306 -9.14 -9.41 16.61
N TRP A 307 -8.80 -8.30 15.93
CA TRP A 307 -9.24 -8.06 14.56
C TRP A 307 -8.59 -8.98 13.54
N LEU A 308 -7.30 -9.26 13.67
CA LEU A 308 -6.59 -10.01 12.64
C LEU A 308 -7.14 -11.45 12.46
N PRO A 309 -7.33 -12.28 13.51
CA PRO A 309 -7.97 -13.58 13.34
C PRO A 309 -9.35 -13.46 12.68
N PHE A 310 -10.18 -12.51 13.12
CA PHE A 310 -11.51 -12.29 12.56
C PHE A 310 -11.46 -12.02 11.05
N LEU A 311 -10.60 -11.11 10.60
CA LEU A 311 -10.50 -10.75 9.18
C LEU A 311 -10.08 -11.95 8.33
N PHE A 312 -9.06 -12.70 8.76
CA PHE A 312 -8.60 -13.87 8.02
C PHE A 312 -9.66 -14.99 8.00
N ASP A 313 -10.33 -15.25 9.12
CA ASP A 313 -11.35 -16.30 9.21
C ASP A 313 -12.64 -15.91 8.45
N ARG A 314 -12.96 -14.62 8.39
CA ARG A 314 -14.16 -14.11 7.70
C ARG A 314 -14.01 -14.08 6.18
N TYR A 315 -12.85 -13.66 5.69
CA TYR A 315 -12.66 -13.36 4.27
C TYR A 315 -11.80 -14.37 3.52
N ASP A 316 -11.05 -15.22 4.24
CA ASP A 316 -10.14 -16.21 3.66
C ASP A 316 -9.27 -15.62 2.54
N PRO A 317 -8.48 -14.56 2.82
CA PRO A 317 -7.76 -13.82 1.80
C PRO A 317 -6.71 -14.70 1.11
N ARG A 318 -6.52 -14.47 -0.18
CA ARG A 318 -5.52 -15.13 -1.04
C ARG A 318 -4.30 -14.24 -1.29
N LEU A 319 -4.38 -12.96 -0.96
CA LEU A 319 -3.30 -11.98 -1.02
C LEU A 319 -3.54 -10.90 0.05
N VAL A 320 -2.49 -10.54 0.77
CA VAL A 320 -2.53 -9.47 1.78
C VAL A 320 -1.58 -8.35 1.39
N TYR A 321 -2.08 -7.11 1.44
CA TYR A 321 -1.27 -5.91 1.46
C TYR A 321 -1.18 -5.40 2.89
N PHE A 322 0.03 -5.29 3.42
CA PHE A 322 0.28 -4.69 4.73
C PHE A 322 0.92 -3.32 4.54
N GLN A 323 0.14 -2.26 4.80
CA GLN A 323 0.65 -0.92 4.98
C GLN A 323 1.21 -0.83 6.40
N ALA A 324 2.54 -0.78 6.49
CA ALA A 324 3.29 -0.92 7.73
C ALA A 324 3.81 0.42 8.26
N GLY A 325 3.01 1.49 8.12
CA GLY A 325 3.32 2.82 8.63
C GLY A 325 3.77 2.77 10.08
N VAL A 326 4.74 3.63 10.43
CA VAL A 326 5.32 3.71 11.79
C VAL A 326 5.04 5.04 12.46
N ASP A 327 4.18 5.87 11.86
CA ASP A 327 3.75 7.14 12.42
C ASP A 327 2.76 7.01 13.58
N ALA A 328 2.41 5.80 13.99
CA ALA A 328 1.80 5.55 15.30
C ALA A 328 2.81 5.68 16.47
N LEU A 329 4.12 5.80 16.19
CA LEU A 329 5.14 6.03 17.21
C LEU A 329 4.85 7.29 18.03
N LYS A 330 5.13 7.21 19.34
CA LYS A 330 5.07 8.36 20.24
C LYS A 330 5.97 9.52 19.79
N GLU A 331 7.10 9.22 19.16
CA GLU A 331 8.05 10.22 18.64
C GLU A 331 7.63 10.84 17.30
N ASP A 332 6.54 10.35 16.69
CA ASP A 332 6.08 10.84 15.40
C ASP A 332 5.53 12.28 15.49
N SER A 333 5.81 13.09 14.47
CA SER A 333 5.36 14.49 14.45
C SER A 333 3.97 14.68 13.84
N PHE A 334 3.46 13.70 13.08
CA PHE A 334 2.12 13.72 12.47
C PHE A 334 1.16 12.73 13.12
N GLY A 335 1.68 11.69 13.77
CA GLY A 335 0.92 10.81 14.65
C GLY A 335 0.47 11.45 15.96
N ARG A 336 -0.55 10.86 16.57
CA ARG A 336 -1.06 11.24 17.89
C ARG A 336 -1.20 10.05 18.84
N LEU A 337 -0.67 8.89 18.45
CA LEU A 337 -0.68 7.68 19.27
C LEU A 337 0.59 7.58 20.11
N GLY A 338 0.54 6.72 21.13
CA GLY A 338 1.60 6.55 22.11
C GLY A 338 2.43 5.29 21.92
N MET A 339 2.47 4.69 20.71
CA MET A 339 3.13 3.41 20.49
C MET A 339 4.64 3.52 20.68
N THR A 340 5.24 2.49 21.27
CA THR A 340 6.68 2.33 21.30
C THR A 340 7.16 1.53 20.07
N ARG A 341 8.46 1.61 19.79
CA ARG A 341 9.12 0.74 18.79
C ARG A 341 8.86 -0.75 19.06
N GLY A 342 8.82 -1.18 20.33
CA GLY A 342 8.53 -2.55 20.72
C GLY A 342 7.07 -2.95 20.48
N GLY A 343 6.13 -2.02 20.71
CA GLY A 343 4.72 -2.20 20.36
C GLY A 343 4.51 -2.39 18.87
N LEU A 344 5.13 -1.55 18.04
CA LEU A 344 5.06 -1.70 16.58
C LEU A 344 5.70 -3.00 16.08
N LEU A 345 6.80 -3.45 16.70
CA LEU A 345 7.38 -4.76 16.37
C LEU A 345 6.41 -5.91 16.68
N THR A 346 5.72 -5.84 17.83
CA THR A 346 4.66 -6.79 18.21
C THR A 346 3.54 -6.80 17.17
N ARG A 347 3.05 -5.61 16.78
CA ARG A 347 2.06 -5.44 15.69
C ARG A 347 2.50 -6.13 14.40
N ASN A 348 3.72 -5.86 13.94
CA ASN A 348 4.26 -6.44 12.70
C ASN A 348 4.27 -7.98 12.78
N HIS A 349 4.73 -8.54 13.91
CA HIS A 349 4.75 -9.98 14.13
C HIS A 349 3.35 -10.61 14.11
N MET A 350 2.33 -9.92 14.62
CA MET A 350 0.95 -10.42 14.57
C MET A 350 0.46 -10.56 13.13
N VAL A 351 0.69 -9.54 12.27
CA VAL A 351 0.34 -9.62 10.84
C VAL A 351 1.10 -10.75 10.14
N PHE A 352 2.40 -10.85 10.36
CA PHE A 352 3.23 -11.90 9.75
C PHE A 352 2.79 -13.30 10.18
N ASN A 353 2.47 -13.50 11.45
CA ASN A 353 2.03 -14.79 11.97
C ASN A 353 0.71 -15.24 11.32
N GLN A 354 -0.22 -14.32 11.03
CA GLN A 354 -1.46 -14.66 10.34
C GLN A 354 -1.20 -15.14 8.91
N CYS A 355 -0.37 -14.41 8.17
CA CYS A 355 0.01 -14.76 6.80
C CYS A 355 0.75 -16.10 6.76
N ILE A 356 1.73 -16.31 7.66
CA ILE A 356 2.52 -17.55 7.72
C ILE A 356 1.66 -18.75 8.12
N SER A 357 0.83 -18.62 9.15
CA SER A 357 0.02 -19.75 9.65
C SER A 357 -1.05 -20.20 8.66
N ARG A 358 -1.49 -19.31 7.76
CA ARG A 358 -2.52 -19.58 6.74
C ARG A 358 -1.95 -19.70 5.32
N ASP A 359 -0.63 -19.64 5.18
CA ASP A 359 0.08 -19.66 3.90
C ASP A 359 -0.44 -18.62 2.88
N VAL A 360 -0.71 -17.40 3.36
CA VAL A 360 -1.22 -16.30 2.54
C VAL A 360 -0.05 -15.40 2.07
N PRO A 361 0.11 -15.20 0.74
CA PRO A 361 1.07 -14.25 0.18
C PRO A 361 0.93 -12.83 0.76
N LEU A 362 2.07 -12.20 1.06
CA LEU A 362 2.13 -10.89 1.71
C LEU A 362 2.98 -9.88 0.93
N VAL A 363 2.40 -8.71 0.64
CA VAL A 363 3.14 -7.53 0.15
C VAL A 363 3.21 -6.49 1.25
N ILE A 364 4.43 -6.07 1.60
CA ILE A 364 4.69 -5.10 2.69
C ILE A 364 5.06 -3.76 2.09
N THR A 365 4.40 -2.69 2.52
CA THR A 365 4.72 -1.31 2.12
C THR A 365 5.11 -0.45 3.33
N MET A 366 6.03 0.50 3.13
CA MET A 366 6.64 1.25 4.23
C MET A 366 5.69 2.26 4.91
N GLY A 367 4.92 3.02 4.13
CA GLY A 367 3.95 3.97 4.67
C GLY A 367 4.51 5.23 5.35
N GLY A 368 3.70 5.79 6.25
CA GLY A 368 3.99 6.96 7.06
C GLY A 368 5.04 6.74 8.14
N GLY A 369 5.60 7.84 8.64
CA GLY A 369 6.71 7.86 9.60
C GLY A 369 7.54 9.12 9.44
N TYR A 370 7.49 10.01 10.44
CA TYR A 370 7.84 11.42 10.37
C TYR A 370 8.48 11.95 11.67
N SER A 371 9.07 11.08 12.48
CA SER A 371 9.66 11.45 13.77
C SER A 371 10.74 12.53 13.65
N ARG A 372 10.89 13.33 14.71
CA ARG A 372 11.96 14.35 14.84
C ARG A 372 12.65 14.19 16.18
N PRO A 373 13.88 13.66 16.25
CA PRO A 373 14.77 13.25 15.14
C PRO A 373 14.24 12.05 14.33
N SER A 374 14.65 11.92 13.07
CA SER A 374 14.17 10.89 12.11
C SER A 374 14.56 9.46 12.46
N ASP A 375 15.53 9.29 13.36
CA ASP A 375 16.08 7.98 13.72
C ASP A 375 15.01 7.05 14.30
N ALA A 376 14.03 7.57 15.02
CA ALA A 376 12.96 6.73 15.58
C ALA A 376 12.14 6.07 14.45
N SER A 377 11.66 6.84 13.46
CA SER A 377 10.96 6.29 12.29
C SER A 377 11.87 5.39 11.44
N ILE A 378 13.13 5.76 11.20
CA ILE A 378 14.06 4.94 10.40
C ILE A 378 14.28 3.58 11.07
N ASN A 379 14.50 3.56 12.39
CA ASN A 379 14.71 2.33 13.15
C ASN A 379 13.46 1.45 13.18
N ALA A 380 12.27 2.03 13.36
CA ALA A 380 11.01 1.28 13.34
C ALA A 380 10.69 0.73 11.94
N HIS A 381 10.92 1.50 10.87
CA HIS A 381 10.79 0.99 9.50
C HIS A 381 11.79 -0.13 9.21
N ALA A 382 13.04 0.01 9.66
CA ALA A 382 14.03 -1.06 9.52
C ALA A 382 13.57 -2.34 10.24
N ASP A 383 12.90 -2.22 11.40
CA ASP A 383 12.35 -3.39 12.09
C ASP A 383 11.25 -4.10 11.31
N VAL A 384 10.38 -3.39 10.58
CA VAL A 384 9.37 -4.00 9.70
C VAL A 384 10.05 -4.96 8.73
N PHE A 385 11.02 -4.48 7.96
CA PHE A 385 11.66 -5.27 6.90
C PHE A 385 12.63 -6.31 7.44
N ARG A 386 13.39 -5.99 8.50
CA ARG A 386 14.29 -6.94 9.18
C ARG A 386 13.51 -8.12 9.73
N SER A 387 12.43 -7.87 10.48
CA SER A 387 11.62 -8.95 11.05
C SER A 387 10.91 -9.77 9.98
N ALA A 388 10.41 -9.13 8.91
CA ALA A 388 9.90 -9.83 7.74
C ALA A 388 10.96 -10.77 7.11
N ALA A 389 12.18 -10.28 6.89
CA ALA A 389 13.26 -11.09 6.31
C ALA A 389 13.59 -12.31 7.19
N TYR A 390 13.60 -12.17 8.52
CA TYR A 390 13.79 -13.32 9.42
C TYR A 390 12.63 -14.31 9.42
N ARG A 391 11.40 -13.83 9.21
CA ARG A 391 10.19 -14.64 9.28
C ARG A 391 9.90 -15.37 7.99
N PHE A 392 10.16 -14.74 6.84
CA PHE A 392 9.80 -15.24 5.53
C PHE A 392 10.97 -15.83 4.74
N ALA A 393 12.24 -15.47 5.03
CA ALA A 393 13.40 -16.02 4.32
C ALA A 393 14.20 -17.03 5.17
N SER A 394 14.59 -18.14 4.55
CA SER A 394 15.54 -19.08 5.12
C SER A 394 16.97 -18.68 4.72
N PRO A 395 17.97 -18.81 5.60
CA PRO A 395 19.35 -18.55 5.20
C PRO A 395 19.78 -19.57 4.14
N SER A 396 20.32 -19.09 3.00
CA SER A 396 20.93 -19.96 2.00
C SER A 396 22.13 -20.71 2.61
N PRO A 397 22.28 -22.03 2.41
CA PRO A 397 23.36 -22.85 2.94
C PRO A 397 24.71 -22.57 2.29
N THR A 398 24.78 -21.66 1.31
CA THR A 398 26.01 -21.37 0.56
C THR A 398 27.00 -20.44 1.26
N MET A 399 26.71 -19.90 2.45
CA MET A 399 27.75 -19.27 3.27
C MET A 399 28.40 -20.26 4.24
N LYS A 400 29.08 -21.28 3.68
CA LYS A 400 30.23 -21.84 4.41
C LYS A 400 31.31 -20.76 4.43
N ARG A 401 31.50 -20.14 5.59
CA ARG A 401 32.67 -19.31 5.87
C ARG A 401 33.92 -20.15 5.57
N GLY A 402 34.69 -19.72 4.57
CA GLY A 402 36.08 -20.12 4.39
C GLY A 402 36.96 -19.42 5.41
#